data_AF-A0A1S9CA98-F1
#
_entry.id   AF-A0A1S9CA98-F1
#
_cell.length_a   1.000
_cell.length_b   1.000
_cell.length_c   1.000
_cell.angle_alpha   90.00
_cell.angle_beta   90.00
_cell.angle_gamma   90.00
#
_symmetry.space_group_name_H-M   'P 1'
#
loop_
_entity.id
_entity.type
_entity.pdbx_description
1 polymer ?
#
loop_
_entity_poly.entity_id
_entity_poly.type
_entity_poly.pdbx_seq_one_letter_code
_entity_poly.pdbx_strand_id
1 'polypeptide(L)'
;MNKFNLVLMALLVSTVETPTYGLSSLFAKEEVVYVPPTQEEILEGYGINMNTPISVGEFLITIVGTVEEHFHVPMDTHYAAPAVQKAGELGIIIPQQYTQLTWSRVLKEHEKIDILLKVMDHNILSIDEVAEALNNVLIKGIMYNGKKIDLKSLMPIQYKGQLMVPVRPIANVLQFDIKWNEDKGIMTLTKDNLESQLQVGYDSYSFYEPNNVHIIDSISLKIPPRLINNNLYVPYEYFLIMLDGEIENNVLKYWDKDTNRSLYAIADQVTAEKINEEYNKDFPTPSDLRKAAEKAAEEAAVAAEEAKKNGLRKR
;
A
#
# COMPACT_ATOMS: atom_id res chain seq x y z
N MET A 1 -5.71 -33.23 19.15
CA MET A 1 -6.74 -33.08 20.20
C MET A 1 -6.13 -32.33 21.37
N ASN A 2 -6.43 -31.03 21.50
CA ASN A 2 -6.29 -30.37 22.79
C ASN A 2 -7.36 -29.28 22.89
N LYS A 3 -8.28 -29.52 23.83
CA LYS A 3 -9.40 -28.65 24.19
C LYS A 3 -8.88 -27.61 25.18
N PHE A 4 -9.24 -26.35 25.01
CA PHE A 4 -9.28 -25.44 26.15
C PHE A 4 -10.68 -24.82 26.26
N ASN A 5 -11.22 -24.99 27.47
CA ASN A 5 -12.58 -24.74 27.87
C ASN A 5 -12.81 -23.26 28.17
N LEU A 6 -14.02 -22.84 27.79
CA LEU A 6 -14.80 -21.74 28.36
C LEU A 6 -14.78 -21.78 29.90
N VAL A 7 -14.56 -20.64 30.55
CA VAL A 7 -15.05 -20.39 31.92
C VAL A 7 -15.75 -19.03 31.97
N LEU A 8 -17.07 -19.12 32.14
CA LEU A 8 -17.98 -18.08 32.56
C LEU A 8 -17.95 -18.04 34.10
N MET A 9 -17.84 -16.86 34.73
CA MET A 9 -18.12 -16.74 36.17
C MET A 9 -18.89 -15.46 36.49
N ALA A 10 -20.00 -15.64 37.19
CA ALA A 10 -20.97 -14.62 37.58
C ALA A 10 -20.87 -14.28 39.08
N LEU A 11 -21.12 -13.00 39.38
CA LEU A 11 -21.65 -12.34 40.60
C LEU A 11 -21.10 -12.68 42.00
N LEU A 12 -20.85 -11.62 42.79
CA LEU A 12 -21.43 -11.46 44.13
C LEU A 12 -21.43 -9.99 44.57
N VAL A 13 -22.63 -9.49 44.91
CA VAL A 13 -22.89 -8.19 45.56
C VAL A 13 -22.85 -8.41 47.07
N SER A 14 -22.16 -7.54 47.81
CA SER A 14 -22.39 -7.37 49.26
C SER A 14 -22.33 -5.88 49.61
N THR A 15 -23.39 -5.40 50.24
CA THR A 15 -23.57 -4.03 50.76
C THR A 15 -23.37 -4.02 52.27
N VAL A 16 -22.53 -3.13 52.84
CA VAL A 16 -22.77 -2.46 54.15
C VAL A 16 -22.01 -1.12 54.24
N GLU A 17 -22.81 -0.04 54.36
CA GLU A 17 -22.68 1.26 55.06
C GLU A 17 -21.35 2.06 55.16
N THR A 18 -21.42 3.33 54.74
CA THR A 18 -20.52 4.48 55.04
C THR A 18 -21.00 5.19 56.33
N PRO A 19 -20.34 6.22 56.93
CA PRO A 19 -19.20 7.02 56.45
C PRO A 19 -18.15 7.46 57.51
N THR A 20 -16.91 7.73 57.08
CA THR A 20 -16.06 8.76 57.73
C THR A 20 -15.23 9.49 56.68
N TYR A 21 -15.48 10.79 56.55
CA TYR A 21 -14.73 11.71 55.71
C TYR A 21 -13.34 11.95 56.30
N GLY A 22 -12.29 11.67 55.54
CA GLY A 22 -10.92 12.05 55.93
C GLY A 22 -9.83 11.41 55.09
N LEU A 23 -9.29 12.20 54.15
CA LEU A 23 -7.95 12.05 53.55
C LEU A 23 -7.67 10.86 52.59
N SER A 24 -8.61 10.49 51.71
CA SER A 24 -8.34 9.51 50.63
C SER A 24 -8.20 10.11 49.22
N SER A 25 -8.23 11.44 49.05
CA SER A 25 -8.25 12.05 47.69
C SER A 25 -6.88 12.19 47.01
N LEU A 26 -5.84 11.50 47.46
CA LEU A 26 -4.49 11.56 46.84
C LEU A 26 -4.09 10.28 46.10
N PHE A 27 -4.93 9.24 46.12
CA PHE A 27 -4.73 8.02 45.35
C PHE A 27 -6.05 7.53 44.77
N ALA A 28 -6.73 8.38 44.00
CA ALA A 28 -7.67 7.86 43.02
C ALA A 28 -6.85 7.05 42.02
N LYS A 29 -6.91 5.72 42.15
CA LYS A 29 -6.37 4.80 41.15
C LYS A 29 -7.13 5.13 39.87
N GLU A 30 -6.48 5.81 38.92
CA GLU A 30 -7.04 6.03 37.59
C GLU A 30 -7.44 4.65 37.05
N GLU A 31 -8.74 4.39 36.98
CA GLU A 31 -9.26 3.28 36.21
C GLU A 31 -8.93 3.60 34.76
N VAL A 32 -7.84 3.00 34.26
CA VAL A 32 -7.53 2.98 32.85
C VAL A 32 -8.69 2.26 32.16
N VAL A 33 -9.63 3.03 31.62
CA VAL A 33 -10.71 2.50 30.79
C VAL A 33 -10.05 2.01 29.51
N TYR A 34 -9.86 0.69 29.42
CA TYR A 34 -9.39 0.05 28.20
C TYR A 34 -10.43 0.28 27.10
N VAL A 35 -10.10 1.13 26.14
CA VAL A 35 -10.83 1.25 24.89
C VAL A 35 -10.15 0.30 23.90
N PRO A 36 -10.80 -0.79 23.47
CA PRO A 36 -10.21 -1.66 22.46
C PRO A 36 -10.00 -0.86 21.16
N PRO A 37 -8.90 -1.11 20.42
CA PRO A 37 -8.66 -0.45 19.15
C PRO A 37 -9.80 -0.76 18.17
N THR A 38 -10.15 0.22 17.36
CA THR A 38 -11.08 0.07 16.25
C THR A 38 -10.49 -0.84 15.17
N GLN A 39 -11.36 -1.38 14.33
CA GLN A 39 -10.98 -2.24 13.22
C GLN A 39 -10.03 -1.55 12.21
N GLU A 40 -10.20 -0.25 12.01
CA GLU A 40 -9.30 0.57 11.19
C GLU A 40 -7.93 0.72 11.84
N GLU A 41 -7.87 1.03 13.14
CA GLU A 41 -6.60 1.13 13.90
C GLU A 41 -5.83 -0.21 13.95
N ILE A 42 -6.55 -1.35 13.94
CA ILE A 42 -5.91 -2.67 13.84
C ILE A 42 -5.27 -2.85 12.45
N LEU A 43 -5.96 -2.47 11.38
CA LEU A 43 -5.44 -2.57 10.00
C LEU A 43 -4.26 -1.62 9.75
N GLU A 44 -4.27 -0.42 10.36
CA GLU A 44 -3.12 0.50 10.36
C GLU A 44 -1.87 -0.14 10.98
N GLY A 45 -2.06 -1.01 11.99
CA GLY A 45 -0.99 -1.78 12.62
C GLY A 45 -0.21 -2.68 11.67
N TYR A 46 -0.81 -3.08 10.53
CA TYR A 46 -0.15 -3.87 9.48
C TYR A 46 0.58 -3.01 8.42
N GLY A 47 0.57 -1.69 8.57
CA GLY A 47 1.30 -0.77 7.68
C GLY A 47 0.75 -0.67 6.25
N ILE A 48 -0.46 -1.18 5.99
CA ILE A 48 -1.06 -1.17 4.66
C ILE A 48 -1.43 0.27 4.26
N ASN A 49 -0.87 0.75 3.16
CA ASN A 49 -1.15 2.10 2.67
C ASN A 49 -2.50 2.21 1.93
N MET A 50 -3.58 2.42 2.68
CA MET A 50 -4.95 2.50 2.15
C MET A 50 -5.19 3.66 1.16
N ASN A 51 -4.36 4.70 1.20
CA ASN A 51 -4.51 5.90 0.37
C ASN A 51 -4.00 5.69 -1.07
N THR A 52 -3.21 4.65 -1.33
CA THR A 52 -2.71 4.38 -2.68
C THR A 52 -3.84 3.86 -3.58
N PRO A 53 -4.10 4.51 -4.73
CA PRO A 53 -5.11 4.03 -5.68
C PRO A 53 -4.76 2.64 -6.22
N ILE A 54 -5.71 1.73 -6.15
CA ILE A 54 -5.62 0.39 -6.74
C ILE A 54 -7.00 0.01 -7.27
N SER A 55 -7.05 -0.73 -8.38
CA SER A 55 -8.33 -1.18 -8.91
C SER A 55 -8.91 -2.32 -8.06
N VAL A 56 -10.22 -2.53 -8.14
CA VAL A 56 -10.88 -3.69 -7.52
C VAL A 56 -10.18 -5.00 -7.94
N GLY A 57 -9.91 -5.15 -9.23
CA GLY A 57 -9.30 -6.37 -9.78
C GLY A 57 -7.90 -6.61 -9.25
N GLU A 58 -7.04 -5.59 -9.26
CA GLU A 58 -5.65 -5.70 -8.79
C GLU A 58 -5.58 -5.97 -7.28
N PHE A 59 -6.46 -5.35 -6.50
CA PHE A 59 -6.53 -5.58 -5.06
C PHE A 59 -6.90 -7.04 -4.75
N LEU A 60 -7.90 -7.58 -5.45
CA LEU A 60 -8.32 -8.97 -5.27
C LEU A 60 -7.30 -9.97 -5.81
N ILE A 61 -6.64 -9.68 -6.94
CA ILE A 61 -5.50 -10.48 -7.44
C ILE A 61 -4.42 -10.57 -6.37
N THR A 62 -4.08 -9.45 -5.73
CA THR A 62 -3.04 -9.40 -4.69
C THR A 62 -3.42 -10.25 -3.48
N ILE A 63 -4.64 -10.10 -2.97
CA ILE A 63 -5.10 -10.87 -1.80
C ILE A 63 -5.14 -12.36 -2.12
N VAL A 64 -5.77 -12.76 -3.21
CA VAL A 64 -5.96 -14.17 -3.54
C VAL A 64 -4.63 -14.82 -3.95
N GLY A 65 -3.70 -14.05 -4.52
CA GLY A 65 -2.36 -14.52 -4.86
C GLY A 65 -1.54 -15.04 -3.68
N THR A 66 -1.91 -14.70 -2.44
CA THR A 66 -1.28 -15.24 -1.22
C THR A 66 -1.54 -16.74 -1.01
N VAL A 67 -2.62 -17.27 -1.60
CA VAL A 67 -3.05 -18.67 -1.43
C VAL A 67 -3.21 -19.41 -2.76
N GLU A 68 -3.07 -18.72 -3.89
CA GLU A 68 -3.22 -19.27 -5.23
C GLU A 68 -2.15 -18.65 -6.15
N GLU A 69 -1.11 -19.41 -6.45
CA GLU A 69 0.04 -18.91 -7.21
C GLU A 69 -0.26 -18.67 -8.70
N HIS A 70 -1.24 -19.40 -9.27
CA HIS A 70 -1.46 -19.42 -10.72
C HIS A 70 -2.93 -19.27 -11.08
N PHE A 71 -3.30 -18.08 -11.55
CA PHE A 71 -4.60 -17.86 -12.18
C PHE A 71 -4.53 -18.18 -13.68
N HIS A 72 -5.25 -19.21 -14.11
CA HIS A 72 -5.53 -19.38 -15.53
C HIS A 72 -6.61 -18.39 -15.94
N VAL A 73 -6.27 -17.41 -16.77
CA VAL A 73 -7.25 -16.48 -17.35
C VAL A 73 -7.83 -17.11 -18.61
N PRO A 74 -9.13 -17.45 -18.64
CA PRO A 74 -9.77 -17.92 -19.87
C PRO A 74 -9.64 -16.87 -20.98
N MET A 75 -9.42 -17.30 -22.22
CA MET A 75 -9.44 -16.40 -23.38
C MET A 75 -10.74 -15.57 -23.38
N ASP A 76 -10.63 -14.31 -23.80
CA ASP A 76 -11.75 -13.35 -23.90
C ASP A 76 -12.44 -12.96 -22.58
N THR A 77 -11.80 -13.20 -21.43
CA THR A 77 -12.28 -12.69 -20.13
C THR A 77 -11.39 -11.57 -19.59
N HIS A 78 -11.94 -10.75 -18.70
CA HIS A 78 -11.14 -9.75 -18.00
C HIS A 78 -10.11 -10.45 -17.08
N TYR A 79 -8.87 -9.97 -17.07
CA TYR A 79 -7.74 -10.62 -16.37
C TYR A 79 -7.99 -10.92 -14.88
N ALA A 80 -8.75 -10.07 -14.20
CA ALA A 80 -9.13 -10.27 -12.80
C ALA A 80 -10.24 -11.31 -12.55
N ALA A 81 -10.87 -11.89 -13.57
CA ALA A 81 -12.02 -12.79 -13.39
C ALA A 81 -11.72 -13.98 -12.47
N PRO A 82 -10.58 -14.70 -12.62
CA PRO A 82 -10.26 -15.81 -11.73
C PRO A 82 -10.10 -15.38 -10.28
N ALA A 83 -9.44 -14.24 -10.04
CA ALA A 83 -9.25 -13.72 -8.69
C ALA A 83 -10.57 -13.28 -8.05
N VAL A 84 -11.47 -12.64 -8.80
CA VAL A 84 -12.80 -12.25 -8.29
C VAL A 84 -13.65 -13.47 -7.97
N GLN A 85 -13.63 -14.50 -8.82
CA GLN A 85 -14.33 -15.74 -8.54
C GLN A 85 -13.80 -16.39 -7.26
N LYS A 86 -12.49 -16.55 -7.16
CA LYS A 86 -11.84 -17.18 -6.00
C LYS A 86 -12.05 -16.37 -4.71
N ALA A 87 -12.01 -15.03 -4.78
CA ALA A 87 -12.36 -14.17 -3.65
C ALA A 87 -13.82 -14.37 -3.18
N GLY A 88 -14.73 -14.66 -4.12
CA GLY A 88 -16.10 -15.07 -3.81
C GLY A 88 -16.19 -16.45 -3.14
N GLU A 89 -15.43 -17.42 -3.63
CA GLU A 89 -15.33 -18.77 -3.03
C GLU A 89 -14.74 -18.73 -1.61
N LEU A 90 -13.78 -17.83 -1.37
CA LEU A 90 -13.21 -17.54 -0.05
C LEU A 90 -14.15 -16.70 0.84
N GLY A 91 -15.29 -16.23 0.34
CA GLY A 91 -16.26 -15.45 1.11
C GLY A 91 -15.80 -14.04 1.52
N ILE A 92 -14.63 -13.57 1.06
CA ILE A 92 -14.14 -12.22 1.36
C ILE A 92 -14.88 -11.13 0.57
N ILE A 93 -15.56 -11.50 -0.52
CA ILE A 93 -16.47 -10.61 -1.26
C ILE A 93 -17.79 -11.29 -1.59
N ILE A 94 -18.79 -10.49 -1.97
CA ILE A 94 -20.02 -10.97 -2.62
C ILE A 94 -19.86 -10.66 -4.12
N PRO A 95 -19.62 -11.66 -4.99
CA PRO A 95 -19.29 -11.43 -6.41
C PRO A 95 -20.30 -10.55 -7.17
N GLN A 96 -21.58 -10.60 -6.78
CA GLN A 96 -22.65 -9.80 -7.41
C GLN A 96 -22.47 -8.29 -7.18
N GLN A 97 -21.77 -7.88 -6.12
CA GLN A 97 -21.43 -6.48 -5.87
C GLN A 97 -20.25 -6.01 -6.74
N TYR A 98 -19.45 -6.94 -7.26
CA TYR A 98 -18.29 -6.69 -8.08
C TYR A 98 -18.50 -7.27 -9.48
N THR A 99 -19.35 -6.64 -10.28
CA THR A 99 -19.54 -7.04 -11.68
C THR A 99 -18.32 -6.69 -12.52
N GLN A 100 -18.14 -7.32 -13.69
CA GLN A 100 -16.98 -7.10 -14.56
C GLN A 100 -16.72 -5.62 -14.90
N LEU A 101 -17.76 -4.80 -14.99
CA LEU A 101 -17.66 -3.36 -15.23
C LEU A 101 -17.00 -2.58 -14.08
N THR A 102 -16.96 -3.17 -12.89
CA THR A 102 -16.39 -2.57 -11.68
C THR A 102 -14.95 -3.00 -11.41
N TRP A 103 -14.42 -4.00 -12.12
CA TRP A 103 -13.08 -4.53 -11.79
C TRP A 103 -11.96 -3.55 -12.09
N SER A 104 -12.17 -2.66 -13.07
CA SER A 104 -11.19 -1.64 -13.46
C SER A 104 -11.34 -0.31 -12.72
N ARG A 105 -12.40 -0.09 -11.91
CA ARG A 105 -12.50 1.16 -11.12
C ARG A 105 -11.56 1.11 -9.92
N VAL A 106 -11.15 2.29 -9.48
CA VAL A 106 -10.43 2.46 -8.21
C VAL A 106 -11.33 1.97 -7.06
N LEU A 107 -10.78 1.12 -6.22
CA LEU A 107 -11.42 0.60 -5.01
C LEU A 107 -11.40 1.70 -3.94
N LYS A 108 -12.55 1.99 -3.33
CA LYS A 108 -12.66 3.01 -2.28
C LYS A 108 -12.10 2.47 -0.97
N GLU A 109 -11.66 3.37 -0.10
CA GLU A 109 -11.04 3.05 1.19
C GLU A 109 -11.92 2.18 2.09
N HIS A 110 -13.19 2.54 2.30
CA HIS A 110 -14.12 1.73 3.10
C HIS A 110 -14.27 0.30 2.53
N GLU A 111 -14.25 0.14 1.21
CA GLU A 111 -14.35 -1.19 0.60
C GLU A 111 -13.08 -2.01 0.82
N LYS A 112 -11.90 -1.37 0.86
CA LYS A 112 -10.64 -2.05 1.24
C LYS A 112 -10.74 -2.56 2.67
N ILE A 113 -11.21 -1.70 3.58
CA ILE A 113 -11.40 -2.03 5.00
C ILE A 113 -12.36 -3.22 5.15
N ASP A 114 -13.55 -3.14 4.54
CA ASP A 114 -14.55 -4.21 4.60
C ASP A 114 -13.99 -5.57 4.12
N ILE A 115 -13.19 -5.57 3.05
CA ILE A 115 -12.56 -6.79 2.53
C ILE A 115 -11.50 -7.30 3.51
N LEU A 116 -10.63 -6.42 4.01
CA LEU A 116 -9.53 -6.81 4.89
C LEU A 116 -10.00 -7.30 6.26
N LEU A 117 -11.14 -6.80 6.75
CA LEU A 117 -11.75 -7.33 7.96
C LEU A 117 -12.23 -8.77 7.77
N LYS A 118 -12.78 -9.09 6.61
CA LYS A 118 -13.10 -10.49 6.29
C LYS A 118 -11.86 -11.35 6.12
N VAL A 119 -10.75 -10.79 5.66
CA VAL A 119 -9.45 -11.49 5.62
C VAL A 119 -8.97 -11.80 7.04
N MET A 120 -9.05 -10.85 7.96
CA MET A 120 -8.65 -11.06 9.37
C MET A 120 -9.45 -12.16 10.07
N ASP A 121 -10.74 -12.27 9.76
CA ASP A 121 -11.62 -13.31 10.32
C ASP A 121 -11.54 -14.65 9.55
N HIS A 122 -10.71 -14.73 8.51
CA HIS A 122 -10.60 -15.91 7.65
C HIS A 122 -9.64 -16.95 8.22
N ASN A 123 -9.91 -18.24 7.96
CA ASN A 123 -9.08 -19.35 8.45
C ASN A 123 -8.02 -19.84 7.45
N ILE A 124 -8.11 -19.43 6.18
CA ILE A 124 -7.14 -19.80 5.12
C ILE A 124 -6.21 -18.63 4.79
N LEU A 125 -6.70 -17.39 4.91
CA LEU A 125 -5.92 -16.21 4.56
C LEU A 125 -5.25 -15.68 5.82
N SER A 126 -3.96 -15.36 5.73
CA SER A 126 -3.24 -14.66 6.79
C SER A 126 -3.23 -13.17 6.50
N ILE A 127 -3.67 -12.35 7.45
CA ILE A 127 -3.60 -10.89 7.31
C ILE A 127 -2.14 -10.40 7.22
N ASP A 128 -1.18 -11.09 7.85
CA ASP A 128 0.24 -10.75 7.73
C ASP A 128 0.76 -10.94 6.30
N GLU A 129 0.46 -12.09 5.69
CA GLU A 129 0.87 -12.40 4.30
C GLU A 129 0.17 -11.48 3.30
N VAL A 130 -1.11 -11.19 3.53
CA VAL A 130 -1.89 -10.24 2.72
C VAL A 130 -1.35 -8.83 2.86
N ALA A 131 -0.98 -8.40 4.07
CA ALA A 131 -0.37 -7.09 4.29
C ALA A 131 0.98 -6.97 3.59
N GLU A 132 1.83 -7.98 3.68
CA GLU A 132 3.11 -8.03 2.97
C GLU A 132 2.92 -7.95 1.44
N ALA A 133 2.00 -8.76 0.89
CA ALA A 133 1.68 -8.74 -0.53
C ALA A 133 1.12 -7.37 -0.98
N LEU A 134 0.21 -6.79 -0.20
CA LEU A 134 -0.32 -5.45 -0.45
C LEU A 134 0.76 -4.39 -0.35
N ASN A 135 1.73 -4.56 0.55
CA ASN A 135 2.80 -3.60 0.72
C ASN A 135 3.75 -3.54 -0.48
N ASN A 136 3.90 -4.68 -1.17
CA ASN A 136 4.68 -4.78 -2.41
C ASN A 136 3.98 -4.18 -3.63
N VAL A 137 2.66 -3.95 -3.59
CA VAL A 137 1.91 -3.41 -4.72
C VAL A 137 1.42 -1.97 -4.52
N LEU A 138 1.17 -1.54 -3.27
CA LEU A 138 0.68 -0.21 -2.92
C LEU A 138 1.83 0.80 -2.78
N ILE A 139 2.59 0.99 -3.86
CA ILE A 139 3.79 1.81 -3.85
C ILE A 139 3.46 3.31 -3.73
N LYS A 140 3.99 3.94 -2.69
CA LYS A 140 3.76 5.38 -2.38
C LYS A 140 4.77 6.32 -3.02
N GLY A 141 5.87 5.79 -3.55
CA GLY A 141 6.91 6.59 -4.17
C GLY A 141 8.07 5.77 -4.72
N ILE A 142 8.93 6.45 -5.46
CA ILE A 142 10.14 5.87 -6.06
C ILE A 142 11.35 6.66 -5.56
N MET A 143 12.42 5.94 -5.24
CA MET A 143 13.71 6.50 -4.87
C MET A 143 14.79 6.06 -5.85
N TYR A 144 15.76 6.93 -6.09
CA TYR A 144 17.00 6.61 -6.78
C TYR A 144 18.18 7.11 -5.96
N ASN A 145 19.13 6.22 -5.65
CA ASN A 145 20.32 6.52 -4.83
C ASN A 145 19.97 7.30 -3.54
N GLY A 146 18.94 6.83 -2.83
CA GLY A 146 18.48 7.42 -1.56
C GLY A 146 17.71 8.75 -1.70
N LYS A 147 17.48 9.25 -2.92
CA LYS A 147 16.73 10.49 -3.18
C LYS A 147 15.35 10.17 -3.75
N LYS A 148 14.32 10.82 -3.22
CA LYS A 148 12.95 10.72 -3.75
C LYS A 148 12.89 11.29 -5.17
N ILE A 149 12.29 10.56 -6.10
CA ILE A 149 11.98 11.04 -7.45
C ILE A 149 10.68 11.85 -7.40
N ASP A 150 10.70 13.05 -7.99
CA ASP A 150 9.47 13.81 -8.24
C ASP A 150 8.71 13.20 -9.43
N LEU A 151 7.57 12.59 -9.16
CA LEU A 151 6.73 11.96 -10.15
C LEU A 151 5.77 12.93 -10.86
N LYS A 152 5.79 14.23 -10.55
CA LYS A 152 4.91 15.24 -11.18
C LYS A 152 3.43 14.86 -11.14
N SER A 153 2.97 14.41 -9.97
CA SER A 153 1.60 13.90 -9.71
C SER A 153 1.26 12.57 -10.37
N LEU A 154 2.21 11.91 -11.06
CA LEU A 154 2.08 10.50 -11.45
C LEU A 154 2.34 9.61 -10.25
N MET A 155 1.85 8.37 -10.33
CA MET A 155 2.06 7.35 -9.31
C MET A 155 2.39 6.03 -10.01
N PRO A 156 3.17 5.13 -9.39
CA PRO A 156 3.19 3.73 -9.81
C PRO A 156 1.77 3.15 -9.76
N ILE A 157 1.48 2.22 -10.65
CA ILE A 157 0.16 1.61 -10.76
C ILE A 157 0.30 0.09 -10.88
N GLN A 158 -0.75 -0.63 -10.52
CA GLN A 158 -0.87 -2.05 -10.84
C GLN A 158 -1.58 -2.24 -12.19
N TYR A 159 -1.03 -3.11 -13.03
CA TYR A 159 -1.67 -3.52 -14.26
C TYR A 159 -1.41 -4.99 -14.56
N LYS A 160 -2.49 -5.78 -14.59
CA LYS A 160 -2.49 -7.24 -14.75
C LYS A 160 -1.53 -7.92 -13.78
N GLY A 161 -1.54 -7.52 -12.52
CA GLY A 161 -0.69 -8.08 -11.47
C GLY A 161 0.79 -7.68 -11.53
N GLN A 162 1.18 -6.72 -12.38
CA GLN A 162 2.53 -6.15 -12.36
C GLN A 162 2.52 -4.68 -11.97
N LEU A 163 3.55 -4.30 -11.20
CA LEU A 163 3.84 -2.92 -10.87
C LEU A 163 4.40 -2.20 -12.10
N MET A 164 3.65 -1.23 -12.58
CA MET A 164 4.05 -0.35 -13.67
C MET A 164 4.49 1.01 -13.13
N VAL A 165 5.56 1.56 -13.69
CA VAL A 165 6.13 2.85 -13.29
C VAL A 165 6.15 3.83 -14.46
N PRO A 166 5.99 5.14 -14.20
CA PRO A 166 6.04 6.15 -15.26
C PRO A 166 7.48 6.32 -15.75
N VAL A 167 7.69 6.18 -17.06
CA VAL A 167 9.04 6.19 -17.66
C VAL A 167 9.73 7.54 -17.49
N ARG A 168 9.05 8.63 -17.84
CA ARG A 168 9.66 9.96 -17.99
C ARG A 168 10.27 10.50 -16.68
N PRO A 169 9.60 10.47 -15.51
CA PRO A 169 10.22 10.93 -14.26
C PRO A 169 11.52 10.20 -13.92
N ILE A 170 11.53 8.87 -14.07
CA ILE A 170 12.69 8.03 -13.75
C ILE A 170 13.80 8.27 -14.76
N ALA A 171 13.49 8.22 -16.06
CA ALA A 171 14.44 8.46 -17.15
C ALA A 171 15.13 9.84 -17.03
N ASN A 172 14.41 10.89 -16.63
CA ASN A 172 14.98 12.21 -16.39
C ASN A 172 16.01 12.21 -15.24
N VAL A 173 15.71 11.55 -14.12
CA VAL A 173 16.64 11.43 -12.99
C VAL A 173 17.90 10.65 -13.40
N LEU A 174 17.73 9.63 -14.23
CA LEU A 174 18.82 8.83 -14.79
C LEU A 174 19.57 9.53 -15.94
N GLN A 175 19.14 10.73 -16.34
CA GLN A 175 19.75 11.56 -17.39
C GLN A 175 19.66 10.98 -18.81
N PHE A 176 18.57 10.28 -19.13
CA PHE A 176 18.28 9.91 -20.52
C PHE A 176 17.76 11.10 -21.33
N ASP A 177 18.20 11.20 -22.58
CA ASP A 177 17.48 11.91 -23.63
C ASP A 177 16.25 11.09 -24.04
N ILE A 178 15.12 11.76 -24.23
CA ILE A 178 13.82 11.12 -24.49
C ILE A 178 13.24 11.67 -25.78
N LYS A 179 13.06 10.79 -26.77
CA LYS A 179 12.35 11.10 -28.03
C LYS A 179 11.09 10.29 -28.13
N TRP A 180 10.01 10.93 -28.57
CA TRP A 180 8.73 10.27 -28.81
C TRP A 180 8.40 10.31 -30.30
N ASN A 181 8.09 9.15 -30.88
CA ASN A 181 7.53 9.01 -32.21
C ASN A 181 6.05 8.63 -32.08
N GLU A 182 5.18 9.60 -32.32
CA GLU A 182 3.73 9.44 -32.16
C GLU A 182 3.13 8.44 -33.16
N ASP A 183 3.54 8.53 -34.43
CA ASP A 183 3.03 7.65 -35.51
C ASP A 183 3.31 6.17 -35.23
N LYS A 184 4.46 5.87 -34.62
CA LYS A 184 4.89 4.49 -34.32
C LYS A 184 4.56 4.06 -32.89
N GLY A 185 4.20 4.98 -32.01
CA GLY A 185 4.04 4.73 -30.58
C GLY A 185 5.34 4.26 -29.92
N ILE A 186 6.49 4.85 -30.30
CA ILE A 186 7.82 4.47 -29.80
C ILE A 186 8.42 5.61 -28.98
N MET A 187 8.84 5.31 -27.76
CA MET A 187 9.72 6.16 -26.97
C MET A 187 11.16 5.65 -27.08
N THR A 188 12.06 6.48 -27.60
CA THR A 188 13.50 6.21 -27.60
C THR A 188 14.13 6.89 -26.40
N LEU A 189 14.87 6.11 -25.60
CA LEU A 189 15.67 6.57 -24.48
C LEU A 189 17.14 6.41 -24.85
N THR A 190 17.92 7.49 -24.77
CA THR A 190 19.36 7.46 -25.05
C THR A 190 20.15 8.06 -23.90
N LYS A 191 21.19 7.36 -23.44
CA LYS A 191 22.15 7.87 -22.45
C LYS A 191 23.54 7.38 -22.83
N ASP A 192 24.49 8.28 -22.96
CA ASP A 192 25.86 7.96 -23.39
C ASP A 192 25.86 7.11 -24.69
N ASN A 193 26.38 5.89 -24.64
CA ASN A 193 26.37 4.93 -25.74
C ASN A 193 25.25 3.88 -25.62
N LEU A 194 24.24 4.09 -24.78
CA LEU A 194 23.14 3.16 -24.53
C LEU A 194 21.84 3.69 -25.14
N GLU A 195 21.15 2.87 -25.93
CA GLU A 195 19.81 3.18 -26.44
C GLU A 195 18.80 2.09 -26.07
N SER A 196 17.57 2.50 -25.77
CA SER A 196 16.42 1.61 -25.62
C SER A 196 15.20 2.17 -26.36
N GLN A 197 14.42 1.29 -26.96
CA GLN A 197 13.17 1.64 -27.65
C GLN A 197 12.00 0.95 -26.96
N LEU A 198 11.07 1.74 -26.46
CA LEU A 198 9.85 1.30 -25.81
C LEU A 198 8.68 1.48 -26.77
N GLN A 199 8.23 0.39 -27.38
CA GLN A 199 7.09 0.42 -28.30
C GLN A 199 5.80 -0.03 -27.60
N VAL A 200 4.76 0.80 -27.69
CA VAL A 200 3.44 0.46 -27.15
C VAL A 200 2.92 -0.83 -27.79
N GLY A 201 2.48 -1.77 -26.96
CA GLY A 201 1.91 -3.06 -27.40
C GLY A 201 2.92 -4.20 -27.58
N TYR A 202 4.22 -3.95 -27.44
CA TYR A 202 5.26 -4.99 -27.54
C TYR A 202 5.93 -5.17 -26.17
N ASP A 203 5.90 -6.39 -25.63
CA ASP A 203 6.42 -6.72 -24.29
C ASP A 203 7.91 -7.09 -24.28
N SER A 204 8.59 -6.87 -25.40
CA SER A 204 10.01 -7.12 -25.61
C SER A 204 10.80 -5.84 -25.36
N TYR A 205 11.72 -5.90 -24.40
CA TYR A 205 12.56 -4.78 -23.98
C TYR A 205 14.01 -5.09 -24.33
N SER A 206 14.72 -4.10 -24.85
CA SER A 206 16.13 -4.23 -25.19
C SER A 206 16.88 -2.95 -24.89
N PHE A 207 18.17 -3.13 -24.65
CA PHE A 207 19.15 -2.05 -24.66
C PHE A 207 20.27 -2.45 -25.61
N TYR A 208 20.76 -1.52 -26.39
CA TYR A 208 21.87 -1.78 -27.30
C TYR A 208 22.84 -0.61 -27.31
N GLU A 209 24.09 -0.91 -27.62
CA GLU A 209 25.12 0.09 -27.80
C GLU A 209 25.27 0.44 -29.30
N PRO A 210 24.89 1.63 -29.78
CA PRO A 210 24.96 1.94 -31.21
C PRO A 210 26.38 1.83 -31.80
N ASN A 211 27.40 2.08 -30.96
CA ASN A 211 28.81 2.09 -31.39
C ASN A 211 29.58 0.80 -31.06
N ASN A 212 28.97 -0.17 -30.38
CA ASN A 212 29.61 -1.41 -29.93
C ASN A 212 28.59 -2.53 -30.11
N VAL A 213 28.91 -3.59 -30.84
CA VAL A 213 27.98 -4.68 -31.24
C VAL A 213 27.42 -5.51 -30.05
N HIS A 214 27.42 -4.98 -28.83
CA HIS A 214 26.71 -5.52 -27.68
C HIS A 214 25.24 -5.09 -27.72
N ILE A 215 24.40 -6.09 -27.92
CA ILE A 215 22.94 -6.00 -27.77
C ILE A 215 22.64 -6.78 -26.49
N ILE A 216 21.96 -6.16 -25.53
CA ILE A 216 21.26 -6.94 -24.50
C ILE A 216 20.09 -7.59 -25.25
N ASP A 217 20.15 -8.92 -25.37
CA ASP A 217 19.10 -9.71 -26.02
C ASP A 217 17.72 -9.27 -25.52
N SER A 218 16.74 -9.27 -26.42
CA SER A 218 15.37 -8.85 -26.09
C SER A 218 14.80 -9.69 -24.94
N ILE A 219 14.45 -9.02 -23.84
CA ILE A 219 13.83 -9.62 -22.66
C ILE A 219 12.32 -9.36 -22.72
N SER A 220 11.51 -10.42 -22.70
CA SER A 220 10.05 -10.32 -22.55
C SER A 220 9.69 -10.19 -21.07
N LEU A 221 9.11 -9.05 -20.68
CA LEU A 221 8.60 -8.82 -19.31
C LEU A 221 7.11 -9.18 -19.17
N LYS A 222 6.52 -9.86 -20.17
CA LYS A 222 5.13 -10.33 -20.23
C LYS A 222 4.05 -9.24 -20.31
N ILE A 223 4.38 -7.99 -20.02
CA ILE A 223 3.49 -6.85 -20.19
C ILE A 223 4.17 -5.79 -21.05
N PRO A 224 3.48 -5.27 -22.10
CA PRO A 224 4.01 -4.22 -22.95
C PRO A 224 3.94 -2.83 -22.30
N PRO A 225 4.75 -1.87 -22.77
CA PRO A 225 4.58 -0.47 -22.43
C PRO A 225 3.15 0.00 -22.71
N ARG A 226 2.61 0.84 -21.83
CA ARG A 226 1.23 1.32 -21.92
C ARG A 226 1.13 2.82 -21.75
N LEU A 227 0.38 3.46 -22.64
CA LEU A 227 -0.02 4.85 -22.48
C LEU A 227 -1.24 4.95 -21.56
N ILE A 228 -1.11 5.71 -20.49
CA ILE A 228 -2.19 6.00 -19.53
C ILE A 228 -2.19 7.50 -19.29
N ASN A 229 -3.29 8.16 -19.61
CA ASN A 229 -3.41 9.63 -19.53
C ASN A 229 -2.22 10.34 -20.18
N ASN A 230 -1.83 9.90 -21.38
CA ASN A 230 -0.69 10.41 -22.15
C ASN A 230 0.70 10.26 -21.49
N ASN A 231 0.84 9.36 -20.52
CA ASN A 231 2.11 9.01 -19.90
C ASN A 231 2.44 7.56 -20.20
N LEU A 232 3.68 7.29 -20.61
CA LEU A 232 4.15 5.93 -20.88
C LEU A 232 4.56 5.27 -19.57
N TYR A 233 4.00 4.09 -19.34
CA TYR A 233 4.31 3.21 -18.22
C TYR A 233 4.96 1.93 -18.73
N VAL A 234 5.89 1.40 -17.95
CA VAL A 234 6.57 0.10 -18.18
C VAL A 234 6.58 -0.70 -16.87
N PRO A 235 6.71 -2.04 -16.92
CA PRO A 235 6.97 -2.83 -15.72
C PRO A 235 8.21 -2.29 -15.00
N TYR A 236 8.20 -2.25 -13.68
CA TYR A 236 9.33 -1.71 -12.91
C TYR A 236 10.63 -2.49 -13.18
N GLU A 237 10.52 -3.78 -13.51
CA GLU A 237 11.61 -4.67 -13.92
C GLU A 237 12.36 -4.15 -15.15
N TYR A 238 11.75 -3.32 -15.98
CA TYR A 238 12.45 -2.66 -17.09
C TYR A 238 13.68 -1.89 -16.60
N PHE A 239 13.54 -1.13 -15.52
CA PHE A 239 14.66 -0.39 -14.94
C PHE A 239 15.64 -1.31 -14.22
N LEU A 240 15.20 -2.48 -13.73
CA LEU A 240 16.09 -3.50 -13.14
C LEU A 240 17.01 -4.16 -14.16
N ILE A 241 16.76 -4.01 -15.47
CA ILE A 241 17.70 -4.46 -16.50
C ILE A 241 19.04 -3.72 -16.34
N MET A 242 19.00 -2.43 -16.00
CA MET A 242 20.18 -1.56 -15.91
C MET A 242 20.52 -1.06 -14.50
N LEU A 243 19.58 -1.15 -13.56
CA LEU A 243 19.73 -0.76 -12.16
C LEU A 243 19.55 -1.98 -11.25
N ASP A 244 20.10 -1.90 -10.04
CA ASP A 244 19.61 -2.76 -8.97
C ASP A 244 18.43 -2.06 -8.29
N GLY A 245 17.59 -2.84 -7.64
CA GLY A 245 16.43 -2.29 -6.95
C GLY A 245 15.67 -3.31 -6.14
N GLU A 246 14.87 -2.79 -5.23
CA GLU A 246 14.00 -3.56 -4.36
C GLU A 246 12.77 -2.73 -3.98
N ILE A 247 11.78 -3.41 -3.42
CA ILE A 247 10.63 -2.75 -2.80
C ILE A 247 10.76 -2.96 -1.30
N GLU A 248 10.77 -1.87 -0.55
CA GLU A 248 10.82 -1.91 0.91
C GLU A 248 9.89 -0.84 1.47
N ASN A 249 9.03 -1.20 2.43
CA ASN A 249 8.12 -0.27 3.11
C ASN A 249 7.26 0.57 2.14
N ASN A 250 6.68 -0.09 1.13
CA ASN A 250 5.88 0.52 0.06
C ASN A 250 6.64 1.52 -0.83
N VAL A 251 7.97 1.48 -0.82
CA VAL A 251 8.81 2.36 -1.64
C VAL A 251 9.63 1.51 -2.58
N LEU A 252 9.53 1.81 -3.86
CA LEU A 252 10.40 1.24 -4.88
C LEU A 252 11.73 1.99 -4.86
N LYS A 253 12.81 1.28 -4.58
CA LYS A 253 14.16 1.83 -4.50
C LYS A 253 14.98 1.32 -5.67
N TYR A 254 15.68 2.23 -6.32
CA TYR A 254 16.68 1.93 -7.33
C TYR A 254 18.05 2.47 -6.92
N TRP A 255 19.10 1.80 -7.36
CA TRP A 255 20.47 2.30 -7.31
C TRP A 255 21.27 1.79 -8.50
N ASP A 256 22.39 2.44 -8.78
CA ASP A 256 23.29 2.01 -9.85
C ASP A 256 23.83 0.61 -9.54
N LYS A 257 23.81 -0.29 -10.53
CA LYS A 257 24.42 -1.62 -10.37
C LYS A 257 25.88 -1.45 -9.99
N ASP A 258 26.24 -1.91 -8.81
CA ASP A 258 27.61 -1.90 -8.36
C ASP A 258 28.40 -2.86 -9.26
N THR A 259 29.24 -2.34 -10.16
CA THR A 259 30.20 -3.18 -10.90
C THR A 259 31.23 -3.85 -9.97
N ASN A 260 31.13 -3.64 -8.64
CA ASN A 260 32.13 -4.08 -7.66
C ASN A 260 31.60 -4.55 -6.28
N ARG A 261 30.29 -4.79 -6.05
CA ARG A 261 29.82 -5.34 -4.77
C ARG A 261 29.59 -6.84 -4.82
N SER A 262 30.68 -7.55 -4.61
CA SER A 262 30.64 -8.78 -3.81
C SER A 262 30.46 -8.38 -2.33
N LEU A 263 29.33 -8.79 -1.74
CA LEU A 263 29.12 -9.10 -0.31
C LEU A 263 29.57 -8.06 0.76
N TYR A 264 28.58 -7.34 1.34
CA TYR A 264 28.54 -6.59 2.62
C TYR A 264 29.81 -5.92 3.20
N ALA A 265 29.77 -4.59 3.37
CA ALA A 265 30.41 -3.93 4.52
C ALA A 265 29.78 -2.55 4.82
N ILE A 266 29.53 -2.32 6.11
CA ILE A 266 28.91 -1.18 6.79
C ILE A 266 29.89 0.01 6.84
N ALA A 267 29.42 1.20 6.45
CA ALA A 267 29.78 2.56 6.91
C ALA A 267 29.19 3.54 5.88
N ASP A 268 28.04 4.15 6.13
CA ASP A 268 27.97 5.31 7.01
C ASP A 268 26.63 5.35 7.76
N GLN A 269 26.71 5.30 9.09
CA GLN A 269 25.57 5.58 9.96
C GLN A 269 25.29 7.09 9.98
N VAL A 270 24.73 7.62 8.89
CA VAL A 270 23.88 8.82 8.98
C VAL A 270 22.46 8.30 9.13
N THR A 271 22.22 7.86 10.36
CA THR A 271 20.99 7.36 10.98
C THR A 271 19.71 7.52 10.15
N ALA A 272 19.14 6.38 9.73
CA ALA A 272 17.75 6.25 9.27
C ALA A 272 16.74 6.94 10.21
N GLU A 273 17.11 7.15 11.48
CA GLU A 273 16.34 7.91 12.47
C GLU A 273 16.16 9.38 12.07
N LYS A 274 17.17 10.07 11.51
CA LYS A 274 17.03 11.47 11.07
C LYS A 274 16.13 11.61 9.84
N ILE A 275 16.18 10.63 8.93
CA ILE A 275 15.30 10.59 7.75
C ILE A 275 13.86 10.28 8.17
N ASN A 276 13.67 9.37 9.14
CA ASN A 276 12.36 9.11 9.74
C ASN A 276 11.83 10.30 10.55
N GLU A 277 12.67 11.03 11.28
CA GLU A 277 12.28 12.25 12.02
C GLU A 277 11.86 13.38 11.09
N GLU A 278 12.57 13.60 9.98
CA GLU A 278 12.23 14.64 9.01
C GLU A 278 10.99 14.25 8.16
N TYR A 279 10.82 12.97 7.84
CA TYR A 279 9.65 12.45 7.13
C TYR A 279 8.36 12.44 7.97
N ASN A 280 8.47 12.19 9.28
CA ASN A 280 7.31 12.16 10.19
C ASN A 280 6.94 13.54 10.76
N LYS A 281 7.71 14.59 10.48
CA LYS A 281 7.48 15.94 11.00
C LYS A 281 6.16 16.56 10.52
N ASP A 282 5.69 16.16 9.34
CA ASP A 282 4.48 16.69 8.71
C ASP A 282 3.25 15.80 8.93
N PHE A 283 3.39 14.69 9.65
CA PHE A 283 2.31 13.78 10.00
C PHE A 283 2.06 13.84 11.53
N PRO A 284 0.80 13.96 11.98
CA PRO A 284 0.51 13.96 13.40
C PRO A 284 0.96 12.61 14.00
N THR A 285 1.75 12.66 15.07
CA THR A 285 2.12 11.44 15.79
C THR A 285 0.86 10.78 16.38
N PRO A 286 0.89 9.49 16.73
CA PRO A 286 -0.21 8.87 17.46
C PRO A 286 -0.60 9.63 18.73
N SER A 287 0.35 10.33 19.37
CA SER A 287 0.06 11.23 20.50
C SER A 287 -0.66 12.51 20.09
N ASP A 288 -0.37 13.08 18.91
CA ASP A 288 -1.05 14.27 18.40
C ASP A 288 -2.47 13.94 17.94
N LEU A 289 -2.64 12.78 17.31
CA LEU A 289 -3.95 12.21 16.96
C LEU A 289 -4.78 11.95 18.23
N ARG A 290 -4.17 11.40 19.29
CA ARG A 290 -4.86 11.18 20.56
C ARG A 290 -5.28 12.48 21.24
N LYS A 291 -4.41 13.50 21.27
CA LYS A 291 -4.76 14.83 21.79
C LYS A 291 -5.84 15.52 20.96
N ALA A 292 -5.82 15.35 19.64
CA ALA A 292 -6.85 15.88 18.75
C ALA A 292 -8.21 15.17 18.97
N ALA A 293 -8.20 13.86 19.18
CA ALA A 293 -9.38 13.06 19.50
C ALA A 293 -9.95 13.42 20.89
N GLU A 294 -9.09 13.58 21.90
CA GLU A 294 -9.47 14.01 23.26
C GLU A 294 -10.14 15.40 23.22
N LYS A 295 -9.55 16.36 22.47
CA LYS A 295 -10.13 17.70 22.28
C LYS A 295 -11.46 17.67 21.53
N ALA A 296 -11.57 16.86 20.48
CA ALA A 296 -12.82 16.71 19.72
C ALA A 296 -13.94 16.07 20.57
N ALA A 297 -13.59 15.13 21.45
CA ALA A 297 -14.53 14.52 22.40
C ALA A 297 -15.00 15.53 23.46
N GLU A 298 -14.10 16.40 23.95
CA GLU A 298 -14.43 17.46 24.91
C GLU A 298 -15.35 18.52 24.27
N GLU A 299 -15.06 18.94 23.04
CA GLU A 299 -15.92 19.85 22.26
C GLU A 299 -17.31 19.23 21.97
N ALA A 300 -17.37 17.94 21.67
CA ALA A 300 -18.62 17.22 21.48
C ALA A 300 -19.43 17.08 22.78
N ALA A 301 -18.76 16.88 23.92
CA ALA A 301 -19.41 16.81 25.24
C ALA A 301 -20.01 18.17 25.64
N VAL A 302 -19.28 19.27 25.40
CA VAL A 302 -19.77 20.63 25.63
C VAL A 302 -20.97 20.94 24.73
N ALA A 303 -20.91 20.58 23.44
CA ALA A 303 -22.01 20.76 22.51
C ALA A 303 -23.27 19.94 22.91
N ALA A 304 -23.08 18.72 23.43
CA ALA A 304 -24.17 17.89 23.93
C ALA A 304 -24.81 18.44 25.23
N GLU A 305 -24.01 19.05 26.11
CA GLU A 305 -24.49 19.68 27.34
C GLU A 305 -25.25 20.99 27.05
N GLU A 306 -24.77 21.80 26.09
CA GLU A 306 -25.48 22.97 25.59
C GLU A 306 -26.79 22.62 24.88
N ALA A 307 -26.81 21.54 24.08
CA ALA A 307 -28.02 21.02 23.45
C ALA A 307 -29.06 20.55 24.49
N LYS A 308 -28.63 19.92 25.59
CA LYS A 308 -29.50 19.56 26.73
C LYS A 308 -30.06 20.80 27.43
N LYS A 309 -29.24 21.81 27.70
CA LYS A 309 -29.70 23.09 28.30
C LYS A 309 -30.69 23.83 27.42
N ASN A 310 -30.49 23.84 26.10
CA ASN A 310 -31.39 24.49 25.14
C ASN A 310 -32.69 23.70 24.90
N GLY A 311 -32.67 22.37 25.04
CA GLY A 311 -33.87 21.52 25.01
C GLY A 311 -34.73 21.64 26.28
N LEU A 312 -34.12 21.88 27.44
CA LEU A 312 -34.81 22.11 28.72
C LEU A 312 -35.45 23.49 28.84
N ARG A 313 -35.03 24.48 28.04
CA ARG A 313 -35.64 25.83 27.99
C ARG A 313 -36.82 25.97 27.02
N LYS A 314 -37.11 24.94 26.21
CA LYS A 314 -38.21 24.93 25.23
C LYS A 314 -39.39 24.02 25.62
N ARG A 315 -39.53 23.68 26.90
CA ARG A 315 -40.72 23.00 27.45
C ARG A 315 -41.34 23.84 28.55
#